data_AF-Q4T2I4-F1
#
_entry.id   AF-Q4T2I4-F1
#
_cell.length_a   1.000
_cell.length_b   1.000
_cell.length_c   1.000
_cell.angle_alpha   90.00
_cell.angle_beta   90.00
_cell.angle_gamma   90.00
#
_symmetry.space_group_name_H-M   'P 1'
#
loop_
_entity.id
_entity.type
_entity.pdbx_description
1 polymer ?
#
loop_
_entity_poly.entity_id
_entity_poly.type
_entity_poly.pdbx_seq_one_letter_code
_entity_poly.pdbx_strand_id
1 'polypeptide(L)'
;QTQPVPNPVSYYLHRSPWWFHRFETLSNHLIELVFPFFTFLGRRMCMVNGAIQILFQVVLIVSGNLSFLNWLTIVPSLACFDDASLGFLFGTRGRARKEVLDLQREDAAGQTPKPNKGMLMRRVVNISLGILIGYLSVPVVMNLLSSKQMMNTSFDPLRIVNTYGAFGSITKERTEVIFQGTLSQDPKAPEAVWEEYQFRCKPGDVYRRPCLISPYHYRLDWLMCYISVYTQTYEQSEWVIHIAGRLLSNDSTVLSLLHHNPFQGRAAPRWVRGEHFRYKFSQPGSSSAAQGKWWLRKRIGAYFPPVNLEGLRGYFQSRNWPHP
;
A
#
# COMPACT_ATOMS: atom_id res chain seq x y z
N GLN A 1 8.52 -2.92 -10.42
CA GLN A 1 8.93 -4.11 -9.63
C GLN A 1 9.13 -3.84 -8.12
N THR A 2 9.33 -2.59 -7.70
CA THR A 2 9.61 -2.20 -6.30
C THR A 2 8.36 -1.94 -5.46
N GLN A 3 7.16 -2.07 -6.03
CA GLN A 3 5.90 -2.00 -5.28
C GLN A 3 5.88 -3.02 -4.13
N PRO A 4 5.23 -2.72 -2.99
CA PRO A 4 5.25 -3.62 -1.84
C PRO A 4 4.81 -5.04 -2.16
N VAL A 5 3.62 -5.16 -2.75
CA VAL A 5 3.09 -6.42 -3.27
C VAL A 5 2.69 -6.21 -4.74
N PRO A 6 3.56 -6.56 -5.70
CA PRO A 6 3.26 -6.37 -7.11
C PRO A 6 2.18 -7.35 -7.55
N ASN A 7 1.44 -6.98 -8.59
CA ASN A 7 0.45 -7.85 -9.21
C ASN A 7 0.97 -8.37 -10.57
N PRO A 8 0.23 -9.26 -11.27
CA PRO A 8 0.64 -9.76 -12.57
C PRO A 8 0.81 -8.66 -13.63
N VAL A 9 -0.01 -7.62 -13.59
CA VAL A 9 0.05 -6.49 -14.55
C VAL A 9 1.33 -5.70 -14.34
N SER A 10 1.78 -5.53 -13.09
CA SER A 10 3.03 -4.85 -12.75
C SER A 10 4.26 -5.49 -13.41
N TYR A 11 4.24 -6.81 -13.65
CA TYR A 11 5.30 -7.52 -14.36
C TYR A 11 5.46 -7.02 -15.80
N TYR A 12 4.34 -6.85 -16.50
CA TYR A 12 4.31 -6.36 -17.89
C TYR A 12 4.56 -4.85 -17.96
N LEU A 13 3.91 -4.06 -17.10
CA LEU A 13 4.09 -2.60 -17.06
C LEU A 13 5.53 -2.20 -16.75
N HIS A 14 6.24 -2.97 -15.92
CA HIS A 14 7.65 -2.72 -15.65
C HIS A 14 8.54 -2.78 -16.91
N ARG A 15 8.09 -3.50 -17.95
CA ARG A 15 8.80 -3.64 -19.22
C ARG A 15 8.40 -2.60 -20.26
N SER A 16 7.45 -1.72 -19.95
CA SER A 16 7.08 -0.63 -20.84
C SER A 16 8.29 0.24 -21.17
N PRO A 17 8.33 0.87 -22.36
CA PRO A 17 9.43 1.75 -22.76
C PRO A 17 9.66 2.89 -21.78
N TRP A 18 10.89 3.42 -21.76
CA TRP A 18 11.26 4.52 -20.86
C TRP A 18 10.39 5.78 -21.03
N TRP A 19 9.92 6.08 -22.24
CA TRP A 19 9.04 7.22 -22.50
C TRP A 19 7.67 7.05 -21.84
N PHE A 20 7.18 5.81 -21.73
CA PHE A 20 5.91 5.49 -21.06
C PHE A 20 6.02 5.78 -19.56
N HIS A 21 7.13 5.38 -18.92
CA HIS A 21 7.39 5.68 -17.50
C HIS A 21 7.53 7.18 -17.23
N ARG A 22 8.13 7.94 -18.17
CA ARG A 22 8.16 9.41 -18.06
C ARG A 22 6.77 10.03 -18.19
N PHE A 23 5.97 9.52 -19.13
CA PHE A 23 4.59 9.95 -19.28
C PHE A 23 3.77 9.66 -18.01
N GLU A 24 3.85 8.45 -17.45
CA GLU A 24 3.20 8.08 -16.19
C GLU A 24 3.58 9.03 -15.05
N THR A 25 4.87 9.34 -14.93
CA THR A 25 5.37 10.30 -13.92
C THR A 25 4.77 11.69 -14.14
N LEU A 26 4.75 12.19 -15.38
CA LEU A 26 4.16 13.49 -15.69
C LEU A 26 2.64 13.51 -15.42
N SER A 27 1.92 12.48 -15.86
CA SER A 27 0.50 12.33 -15.59
C SER A 27 0.20 12.30 -14.10
N ASN A 28 1.01 11.61 -13.29
CA ASN A 28 0.90 11.62 -11.83
C ASN A 28 0.98 13.04 -11.28
N HIS A 29 2.00 13.81 -11.65
CA HIS A 29 2.15 15.20 -11.19
C HIS A 29 0.98 16.08 -11.62
N LEU A 30 0.50 15.94 -12.86
CA LEU A 30 -0.65 16.71 -13.33
C LEU A 30 -1.92 16.35 -12.54
N ILE A 31 -2.22 15.06 -12.39
CA ILE A 31 -3.42 14.57 -11.71
C ILE A 31 -3.41 14.90 -10.22
N GLU A 32 -2.27 14.82 -9.57
CA GLU A 32 -2.16 15.06 -8.12
C GLU A 32 -2.00 16.55 -7.76
N LEU A 33 -1.40 17.37 -8.64
CA LEU A 33 -1.11 18.78 -8.33
C LEU A 33 -2.00 19.77 -9.08
N VAL A 34 -2.40 19.49 -10.32
CA VAL A 34 -3.13 20.48 -11.14
C VAL A 34 -4.63 20.23 -11.10
N PHE A 35 -5.06 18.99 -11.35
CA PHE A 35 -6.48 18.65 -11.42
C PHE A 35 -7.29 18.94 -10.15
N PRO A 36 -6.77 18.84 -8.91
CA PRO A 36 -7.55 19.18 -7.73
C PRO A 36 -8.07 20.62 -7.74
N PHE A 37 -7.33 21.56 -8.35
CA PHE A 37 -7.76 22.95 -8.49
C PHE A 37 -9.00 23.12 -9.39
N PHE A 38 -9.28 22.16 -10.26
CA PHE A 38 -10.46 22.21 -11.15
C PHE A 38 -11.77 22.08 -10.36
N THR A 39 -11.72 21.60 -9.12
CA THR A 39 -12.84 21.64 -8.17
C THR A 39 -13.39 23.04 -7.96
N PHE A 40 -12.54 24.07 -8.10
CA PHE A 40 -12.92 25.48 -7.92
C PHE A 40 -13.32 26.18 -9.23
N LEU A 41 -13.13 25.54 -10.39
CA LEU A 41 -13.36 26.13 -11.73
C LEU A 41 -14.79 25.90 -12.27
N GLY A 42 -15.76 25.70 -11.38
CA GLY A 42 -17.17 25.52 -11.70
C GLY A 42 -17.59 24.07 -11.98
N ARG A 43 -18.90 23.88 -12.26
CA ARG A 43 -19.57 22.57 -12.32
C ARG A 43 -18.88 21.58 -13.28
N ARG A 44 -18.60 21.99 -14.52
CA ARG A 44 -18.03 21.10 -15.54
C ARG A 44 -16.61 20.64 -15.19
N MET A 45 -15.78 21.57 -14.71
CA MET A 45 -14.39 21.27 -14.36
C MET A 45 -14.29 20.41 -13.10
N CYS A 46 -15.19 20.62 -12.13
CA CYS A 46 -15.30 19.76 -10.95
C CYS A 46 -15.60 18.30 -11.34
N MET A 47 -16.56 18.07 -12.23
CA MET A 47 -16.86 16.72 -12.74
C MET A 47 -15.67 16.10 -13.50
N VAL A 48 -14.95 16.89 -14.30
CA VAL A 48 -13.73 16.43 -14.99
C VAL A 48 -12.66 16.02 -13.98
N ASN A 49 -12.43 16.80 -12.93
CA ASN A 49 -11.53 16.42 -11.84
C ASN A 49 -11.96 15.08 -11.21
N GLY A 50 -13.22 14.98 -10.78
CA GLY A 50 -13.76 13.75 -10.19
C GLY A 50 -13.54 12.52 -11.08
N ALA A 51 -13.85 12.63 -12.38
CA ALA A 51 -13.68 11.54 -13.33
C ALA A 51 -12.22 11.13 -13.51
N ILE A 52 -11.31 12.11 -13.59
CA ILE A 52 -9.88 11.86 -13.74
C ILE A 52 -9.28 11.26 -12.48
N GLN A 53 -9.68 11.72 -11.29
CA GLN A 53 -9.26 11.11 -10.02
C GLN A 53 -9.73 9.67 -9.92
N ILE A 54 -11.00 9.38 -10.25
CA ILE A 54 -11.52 8.00 -10.25
C ILE A 54 -10.75 7.13 -11.25
N LEU A 55 -10.57 7.60 -12.49
CA LEU A 55 -9.84 6.87 -13.51
C LEU A 55 -8.41 6.58 -13.05
N PHE A 56 -7.75 7.57 -12.45
CA PHE A 56 -6.40 7.42 -11.92
C PHE A 56 -6.33 6.36 -10.82
N GLN A 57 -7.24 6.39 -9.84
CA GLN A 57 -7.30 5.36 -8.80
C GLN A 57 -7.60 3.96 -9.37
N VAL A 58 -8.47 3.84 -10.37
CA VAL A 58 -8.74 2.58 -11.07
C VAL A 58 -7.49 2.05 -11.76
N VAL A 59 -6.72 2.91 -12.44
CA VAL A 59 -5.45 2.54 -13.05
C VAL A 59 -4.47 2.04 -11.99
N LEU A 60 -4.38 2.69 -10.83
CA LEU A 60 -3.53 2.24 -9.71
C LEU A 60 -3.98 0.89 -9.13
N ILE A 61 -5.29 0.63 -9.04
CA ILE A 61 -5.86 -0.65 -8.59
C ILE A 61 -5.50 -1.78 -9.57
N VAL A 62 -5.57 -1.50 -10.88
CA VAL A 62 -5.26 -2.49 -11.92
C VAL A 62 -3.74 -2.71 -12.03
N SER A 63 -2.92 -1.68 -11.82
CA SER A 63 -1.46 -1.74 -12.01
C SER A 63 -0.68 -2.27 -10.80
N GLY A 64 -1.27 -2.29 -9.59
CA GLY A 64 -0.61 -2.80 -8.37
C GLY A 64 -1.59 -3.19 -7.25
N ASN A 65 -1.08 -3.78 -6.17
CA ASN A 65 -1.88 -4.07 -4.97
C ASN A 65 -1.63 -3.03 -3.87
N LEU A 66 -2.36 -1.92 -3.90
CA LEU A 66 -2.31 -0.84 -2.89
C LEU A 66 -3.39 -0.97 -1.81
N SER A 67 -3.90 -2.19 -1.59
CA SER A 67 -4.96 -2.46 -0.61
C SER A 67 -6.21 -1.58 -0.85
N PHE A 68 -6.96 -1.31 0.21
CA PHE A 68 -8.18 -0.53 0.27
C PHE A 68 -7.98 0.98 0.10
N LEU A 69 -6.73 1.48 0.13
CA LEU A 69 -6.46 2.91 0.11
C LEU A 69 -6.98 3.58 -1.16
N ASN A 70 -6.74 2.98 -2.33
CA ASN A 70 -7.22 3.51 -3.61
C ASN A 70 -8.76 3.50 -3.71
N TRP A 71 -9.42 2.61 -2.98
CA TRP A 71 -10.88 2.55 -2.93
C TRP A 71 -11.46 3.67 -2.06
N LEU A 72 -10.80 3.97 -0.94
CA LEU A 72 -11.16 5.10 -0.09
C LEU A 72 -10.93 6.45 -0.76
N THR A 73 -9.90 6.59 -1.60
CA THR A 73 -9.64 7.83 -2.34
C THR A 73 -10.63 8.08 -3.47
N ILE A 74 -11.31 7.04 -3.98
CA ILE A 74 -12.41 7.19 -4.95
C ILE A 74 -13.63 7.86 -4.31
N VAL A 75 -13.93 7.56 -3.04
CA VAL A 75 -15.12 8.07 -2.32
C VAL A 75 -15.25 9.59 -2.37
N PRO A 76 -14.26 10.41 -1.99
CA PRO A 76 -14.38 11.87 -2.09
C PRO A 76 -14.50 12.36 -3.54
N SER A 77 -13.95 11.64 -4.52
CA SER A 77 -14.11 11.99 -5.94
C SER A 77 -15.54 11.80 -6.46
N LEU A 78 -16.34 10.93 -5.82
CA LEU A 78 -17.76 10.79 -6.14
C LEU A 78 -18.54 12.06 -5.79
N ALA A 79 -18.10 12.84 -4.79
CA ALA A 79 -18.73 14.10 -4.41
C ALA A 79 -18.53 15.23 -5.44
N CYS A 80 -17.68 15.03 -6.45
CA CYS A 80 -17.52 15.96 -7.57
C CYS A 80 -18.66 15.86 -8.60
N PHE A 81 -19.48 14.82 -8.52
CA PHE A 81 -20.61 14.59 -9.42
C PHE A 81 -21.90 15.05 -8.76
N ASP A 82 -22.75 15.70 -9.55
CA ASP A 82 -24.07 16.12 -9.12
C ASP A 82 -25.13 15.04 -9.39
N ASP A 83 -26.31 15.21 -8.80
CA ASP A 83 -27.43 14.28 -8.98
C ASP A 83 -27.87 14.17 -10.46
N ALA A 84 -27.60 15.19 -11.28
CA ALA A 84 -27.82 15.17 -12.72
C ALA A 84 -26.95 14.12 -13.42
N SER A 85 -25.63 14.21 -13.19
CA SER A 85 -24.64 13.34 -13.82
C SER A 85 -24.74 11.91 -13.34
N LEU A 86 -25.17 11.70 -12.09
CA LEU A 86 -25.46 10.37 -11.53
C LEU A 86 -26.90 9.90 -11.79
N GLY A 87 -27.73 10.71 -12.46
CA GLY A 87 -29.15 10.42 -12.72
C GLY A 87 -29.41 9.14 -13.52
N PHE A 88 -28.40 8.60 -14.21
CA PHE A 88 -28.49 7.32 -14.90
C PHE A 88 -28.42 6.10 -13.95
N LEU A 89 -27.80 6.23 -12.78
CA LEU A 89 -27.70 5.17 -11.77
C LEU A 89 -29.03 4.97 -11.04
N PHE A 90 -29.88 5.99 -11.00
CA PHE A 90 -31.21 5.92 -10.41
C PHE A 90 -32.23 5.45 -11.45
N GLY A 91 -32.95 4.38 -11.12
CA GLY A 91 -33.95 3.77 -12.01
C GLY A 91 -35.03 4.75 -12.46
N THR A 92 -35.49 4.59 -13.71
CA THR A 92 -36.53 5.42 -14.35
C THR A 92 -37.90 5.37 -13.69
N ARG A 93 -38.14 4.45 -12.74
CA ARG A 93 -39.39 4.31 -11.99
C ARG A 93 -39.48 5.21 -10.75
N GLY A 94 -38.41 5.90 -10.35
CA GLY A 94 -38.38 6.72 -9.14
C GLY A 94 -38.80 8.19 -9.36
N ARG A 95 -39.59 8.74 -8.43
CA ARG A 95 -39.98 10.17 -8.37
C ARG A 95 -38.77 11.12 -8.27
N ALA A 96 -37.68 10.66 -7.65
CA ALA A 96 -36.46 11.43 -7.43
C ALA A 96 -35.80 11.94 -8.72
N ARG A 97 -35.75 11.13 -9.79
CA ARG A 97 -35.14 11.57 -11.06
C ARG A 97 -35.92 12.72 -11.70
N LYS A 98 -37.24 12.72 -11.58
CA LYS A 98 -38.11 13.79 -12.09
C LYS A 98 -37.95 15.06 -11.26
N GLU A 99 -37.96 14.94 -9.94
CA GLU A 99 -37.76 16.07 -9.02
C GLU A 99 -36.39 16.76 -9.21
N VAL A 100 -35.31 15.99 -9.39
CA VAL A 100 -33.97 16.54 -9.67
C VAL A 100 -33.93 17.29 -11.01
N LEU A 101 -34.58 16.76 -12.06
CA LEU A 101 -34.65 17.42 -13.36
C LEU A 101 -35.46 18.71 -13.32
N ASP A 102 -36.55 18.74 -12.54
CA ASP A 102 -37.39 19.93 -12.38
C ASP A 102 -36.63 21.03 -11.60
N LEU A 103 -35.96 20.69 -10.49
CA LEU A 103 -35.10 21.62 -9.75
C LEU A 103 -33.98 22.22 -10.64
N GLN A 104 -33.40 21.42 -11.52
CA GLN A 104 -32.37 21.90 -12.45
C GLN A 104 -32.90 22.83 -13.54
N ARG A 105 -34.15 22.60 -14.00
CA ARG A 105 -34.81 23.51 -14.94
C ARG A 105 -35.12 24.85 -14.29
N GLU A 106 -35.56 24.83 -13.03
CA GLU A 106 -35.82 26.04 -12.24
C GLU A 106 -34.53 26.85 -12.01
N ASP A 107 -33.43 26.18 -11.64
CA ASP A 107 -32.11 26.81 -11.51
C ASP A 107 -31.60 27.39 -12.85
N ALA A 108 -31.77 26.64 -13.95
CA ALA A 108 -31.40 27.11 -15.29
C ALA A 108 -32.28 28.28 -15.78
N ALA A 109 -33.52 28.37 -15.30
CA ALA A 109 -34.43 29.49 -15.53
C ALA A 109 -34.13 30.70 -14.62
N GLY A 110 -33.11 30.62 -13.76
CA GLY A 110 -32.72 31.70 -12.86
C GLY A 110 -33.65 31.87 -11.65
N GLN A 111 -34.54 30.91 -11.39
CA GLN A 111 -35.45 30.93 -10.25
C GLN A 111 -34.74 30.39 -9.01
N THR A 112 -33.69 31.09 -8.57
CA THR A 112 -32.99 30.70 -7.34
C THR A 112 -33.86 31.01 -6.11
N PRO A 113 -33.93 30.11 -5.12
CA PRO A 113 -34.71 30.34 -3.90
C PRO A 113 -34.21 31.59 -3.17
N LYS A 114 -35.14 32.38 -2.60
CA LYS A 114 -34.82 33.61 -1.88
C LYS A 114 -33.83 33.34 -0.73
N PRO A 115 -32.85 34.23 -0.50
CA PRO A 115 -31.86 34.04 0.56
C PRO A 115 -32.52 33.94 1.95
N ASN A 116 -32.40 32.77 2.60
CA ASN A 116 -32.88 32.53 3.96
C ASN A 116 -31.72 32.71 4.97
N LYS A 117 -32.04 33.10 6.22
CA LYS A 117 -31.08 33.23 7.33
C LYS A 117 -30.22 31.98 7.51
N GLY A 118 -30.79 30.79 7.30
CA GLY A 118 -30.05 29.52 7.34
C GLY A 118 -28.95 29.41 6.28
N MET A 119 -29.18 29.93 5.07
CA MET A 119 -28.16 29.94 4.01
C MET A 119 -27.03 30.91 4.32
N LEU A 120 -27.34 32.07 4.91
CA LEU A 120 -26.32 33.01 5.37
C LEU A 120 -25.47 32.39 6.49
N MET A 121 -26.10 31.75 7.48
CA MET A 121 -25.37 31.10 8.57
C MET A 121 -24.46 29.98 8.06
N ARG A 122 -24.96 29.13 7.14
CA ARG A 122 -24.15 28.09 6.49
C ARG A 122 -22.96 28.68 5.73
N ARG A 123 -23.17 29.79 5.02
CA ARG A 123 -22.09 30.49 4.29
C ARG A 123 -21.02 31.00 5.25
N VAL A 124 -21.41 31.63 6.36
CA VAL A 124 -20.48 32.11 7.39
C VAL A 124 -19.69 30.93 7.98
N VAL A 125 -20.36 29.85 8.38
CA VAL A 125 -19.70 28.65 8.93
C VAL A 125 -18.70 28.06 7.94
N ASN A 126 -19.07 27.91 6.67
CA ASN A 126 -18.18 27.38 5.63
C ASN A 126 -16.94 28.26 5.41
N ILE A 127 -17.11 29.58 5.37
CA ILE A 127 -16.00 30.53 5.22
C ILE A 127 -15.08 30.46 6.44
N SER A 128 -15.63 30.50 7.65
CA SER A 128 -14.84 30.39 8.88
C SER A 128 -14.08 29.08 8.97
N LEU A 129 -14.70 27.96 8.59
CA LEU A 129 -14.04 26.66 8.52
C LEU A 129 -12.91 26.65 7.49
N GLY A 130 -13.13 27.24 6.31
CA GLY A 130 -12.11 27.37 5.27
C GLY A 130 -10.90 28.19 5.74
N ILE A 131 -11.13 29.31 6.43
CA ILE A 131 -10.06 30.14 7.01
C ILE A 131 -9.29 29.36 8.07
N LEU A 132 -9.99 28.64 8.96
CA LEU A 132 -9.35 27.82 10.00
C LEU A 132 -8.46 26.72 9.38
N ILE A 133 -8.97 25.99 8.38
CA ILE A 133 -8.20 24.95 7.69
C ILE A 133 -6.99 25.58 6.96
N GLY A 134 -7.18 26.73 6.31
CA GLY A 134 -6.09 27.45 5.64
C GLY A 134 -4.97 27.84 6.61
N TYR A 135 -5.34 28.37 7.79
CA TYR A 135 -4.39 28.71 8.85
C TYR A 135 -3.65 27.46 9.37
N LEU A 136 -4.37 26.38 9.68
CA LEU A 136 -3.77 25.13 10.15
C LEU A 136 -2.90 24.43 9.10
N SER A 137 -3.11 24.73 7.82
CA SER A 137 -2.30 24.18 6.71
C SER A 137 -0.93 24.86 6.57
N VAL A 138 -0.72 26.06 7.11
CA VAL A 138 0.55 26.80 7.01
C VAL A 138 1.76 25.99 7.50
N PRO A 139 1.80 25.47 8.74
CA PRO A 139 2.96 24.69 9.21
C PRO A 139 3.18 23.41 8.41
N VAL A 140 2.09 22.78 7.94
CA VAL A 140 2.13 21.56 7.11
C VAL A 140 2.78 21.86 5.75
N VAL A 141 2.35 22.92 5.07
CA VAL A 141 2.92 23.35 3.79
C VAL A 141 4.37 23.77 3.96
N MET A 142 4.73 24.50 5.02
CA MET A 142 6.13 24.84 5.31
C MET A 142 6.99 23.59 5.50
N ASN A 143 6.49 22.56 6.17
CA ASN A 143 7.19 21.27 6.30
C ASN A 143 7.33 20.54 4.97
N LEU A 144 6.30 20.54 4.11
CA LEU A 144 6.36 19.91 2.79
C LEU A 144 7.30 20.65 1.83
N LEU A 145 7.49 21.96 1.99
CA LEU A 145 8.48 22.74 1.22
C LEU A 145 9.90 22.63 1.78
N SER A 146 10.07 22.11 3.00
CA SER A 146 11.39 21.91 3.61
C SER A 146 12.16 20.77 2.93
N SER A 147 13.49 20.87 2.92
CA SER A 147 14.37 19.78 2.45
C SER A 147 14.39 18.58 3.41
N LYS A 148 13.99 18.78 4.67
CA LYS A 148 13.89 17.74 5.70
C LYS A 148 12.44 17.50 6.09
N GLN A 149 11.64 17.08 5.12
CA GLN A 149 10.21 16.83 5.32
C GLN A 149 10.01 15.76 6.40
N MET A 150 9.24 16.09 7.44
CA MET A 150 8.77 15.12 8.42
C MET A 150 7.39 14.60 8.02
N MET A 151 7.29 13.29 7.86
CA MET A 151 6.06 12.60 7.46
C MET A 151 5.39 11.96 8.67
N ASN A 152 4.06 11.78 8.64
CA ASN A 152 3.28 11.21 9.74
C ASN A 152 3.43 11.98 11.06
N THR A 153 3.53 13.31 10.97
CA THR A 153 3.73 14.20 12.11
C THR A 153 2.52 15.09 12.33
N SER A 154 2.16 15.28 13.60
CA SER A 154 1.09 16.20 14.01
C SER A 154 1.68 17.57 14.33
N PHE A 155 1.09 18.63 13.77
CA PHE A 155 1.54 20.01 13.98
C PHE A 155 0.69 20.77 15.00
N ASP A 156 -0.43 20.19 15.41
CA ASP A 156 -1.40 20.78 16.32
C ASP A 156 -1.89 19.74 17.36
N PRO A 157 -2.28 20.14 18.59
CA PRO A 157 -2.80 19.22 19.61
C PRO A 157 -4.09 18.48 19.21
N LEU A 158 -4.97 19.12 18.45
CA LEU A 158 -6.23 18.53 17.97
C LEU A 158 -6.04 17.66 16.73
N ARG A 159 -4.85 17.67 16.14
CA ARG A 159 -4.45 16.83 14.99
C ARG A 159 -5.38 16.96 13.78
N ILE A 160 -5.90 18.17 13.53
CA ILE A 160 -6.89 18.41 12.46
C ILE A 160 -6.25 18.37 11.07
N VAL A 161 -5.08 19.00 10.89
CA VAL A 161 -4.34 19.02 9.61
C VAL A 161 -2.90 18.57 9.86
N ASN A 162 -2.48 17.49 9.21
CA ASN A 162 -1.18 16.84 9.45
C ASN A 162 -0.55 16.36 8.14
N THR A 163 0.73 15.99 8.19
CA THR A 163 1.36 15.27 7.09
C THR A 163 1.15 13.77 7.22
N TYR A 164 0.74 13.13 6.13
CA TYR A 164 0.64 11.68 6.04
C TYR A 164 1.39 11.20 4.80
N GLY A 165 2.14 10.13 4.96
CA GLY A 165 2.82 9.49 3.84
C GLY A 165 3.14 8.05 4.17
N ALA A 166 2.64 7.15 3.32
CA ALA A 166 2.90 5.72 3.45
C ALA A 166 4.38 5.39 3.19
N PHE A 167 5.04 6.15 2.31
CA PHE A 167 6.43 5.96 1.92
C PHE A 167 7.14 7.32 1.84
N GLY A 168 8.09 7.58 2.76
CA GLY A 168 8.92 8.79 2.71
C GLY A 168 10.05 8.72 1.68
N SER A 169 10.39 7.53 1.20
CA SER A 169 11.35 7.31 0.13
C SER A 169 10.99 6.05 -0.66
N ILE A 170 11.33 6.03 -1.95
CA ILE A 170 11.10 4.90 -2.86
C ILE A 170 12.44 4.32 -3.27
N THR A 171 12.61 3.01 -3.09
CA THR A 171 13.83 2.31 -3.49
C THR A 171 13.83 2.00 -4.99
N LYS A 172 15.03 1.95 -5.58
CA LYS A 172 15.24 1.56 -6.99
C LYS A 172 15.34 0.04 -7.17
N GLU A 173 15.71 -0.67 -6.10
CA GLU A 173 15.91 -2.12 -6.11
C GLU A 173 14.92 -2.80 -5.18
N ARG A 174 14.47 -4.00 -5.56
CA ARG A 174 13.65 -4.85 -4.71
C ARG A 174 14.55 -5.83 -3.99
N THR A 175 14.50 -5.81 -2.68
CA THR A 175 15.09 -6.84 -1.83
C THR A 175 13.97 -7.53 -1.06
N GLU A 176 14.19 -8.77 -0.63
CA GLU A 176 13.27 -9.50 0.22
C GLU A 176 14.03 -10.33 1.26
N VAL A 177 13.52 -10.33 2.49
CA VAL A 177 13.92 -11.26 3.55
C VAL A 177 13.09 -12.55 3.43
N ILE A 178 13.78 -13.69 3.37
CA ILE A 178 13.21 -15.04 3.29
C ILE A 178 13.55 -15.80 4.56
N PHE A 179 12.54 -16.33 5.24
CA PHE A 179 12.74 -17.22 6.39
C PHE A 179 13.04 -18.64 5.91
N GLN A 180 14.07 -19.23 6.49
CA GLN A 180 14.46 -20.61 6.24
C GLN A 180 14.57 -21.37 7.55
N GLY A 181 14.12 -22.62 7.57
CA GLY A 181 14.32 -23.55 8.67
C GLY A 181 15.19 -24.74 8.27
N THR A 182 15.81 -25.39 9.23
CA THR A 182 16.51 -26.66 9.03
C THR A 182 16.32 -27.61 10.20
N LEU A 183 16.36 -28.92 9.91
CA LEU A 183 16.35 -29.99 10.90
C LEU A 183 17.76 -30.44 11.32
N SER A 184 18.80 -29.93 10.63
CA SER A 184 20.19 -30.30 10.90
C SER A 184 20.60 -29.92 12.32
N GLN A 185 21.47 -30.74 12.92
CA GLN A 185 21.98 -30.48 14.26
C GLN A 185 22.89 -29.25 14.27
N ASP A 186 23.85 -29.20 13.34
CA ASP A 186 24.72 -28.06 13.14
C ASP A 186 24.21 -27.19 11.96
N PRO A 187 23.88 -25.89 12.19
CA PRO A 187 23.40 -24.99 11.15
C PRO A 187 24.50 -24.60 10.14
N LYS A 188 25.78 -24.83 10.45
CA LYS A 188 26.94 -24.53 9.59
C LYS A 188 27.42 -25.73 8.78
N ALA A 189 26.85 -26.92 9.02
CA ALA A 189 27.22 -28.12 8.31
C ALA A 189 26.97 -27.97 6.79
N PRO A 190 27.90 -28.39 5.91
CA PRO A 190 27.72 -28.28 4.45
C PRO A 190 26.49 -29.01 3.92
N GLU A 191 26.10 -30.10 4.56
CA GLU A 191 24.92 -30.92 4.26
C GLU A 191 23.61 -30.36 4.82
N ALA A 192 23.65 -29.24 5.55
CA ALA A 192 22.46 -28.65 6.15
C ALA A 192 21.50 -28.15 5.06
N VAL A 193 20.35 -28.83 4.94
CA VAL A 193 19.29 -28.44 4.03
C VAL A 193 18.42 -27.38 4.69
N TRP A 194 18.36 -26.21 4.07
CA TRP A 194 17.54 -25.08 4.50
C TRP A 194 16.29 -24.98 3.63
N GLU A 195 15.13 -25.22 4.22
CA GLU A 195 13.83 -25.17 3.55
C GLU A 195 13.16 -23.81 3.79
N GLU A 196 12.55 -23.23 2.74
CA GLU A 196 11.99 -21.88 2.76
C GLU A 196 10.52 -21.86 3.18
N TYR A 197 10.18 -20.98 4.13
CA TYR A 197 8.79 -20.64 4.41
C TYR A 197 8.25 -19.72 3.30
N GLN A 198 7.05 -20.01 2.80
CA GLN A 198 6.42 -19.17 1.78
C GLN A 198 5.27 -18.36 2.35
N PHE A 199 5.29 -17.07 2.06
CA PHE A 199 4.23 -16.12 2.39
C PHE A 199 3.07 -16.19 1.41
N ARG A 200 1.97 -15.46 1.65
CA ARG A 200 0.74 -15.55 0.86
C ARG A 200 0.79 -14.83 -0.48
N CYS A 201 1.44 -13.68 -0.58
CA CYS A 201 1.53 -12.88 -1.80
C CYS A 201 2.87 -12.16 -1.98
N LYS A 202 3.64 -12.01 -0.90
CA LYS A 202 5.01 -11.51 -0.96
C LYS A 202 5.85 -12.39 -1.89
N PRO A 203 6.70 -11.79 -2.75
CA PRO A 203 7.64 -12.54 -3.57
C PRO A 203 8.57 -13.41 -2.73
N GLY A 204 8.70 -14.67 -3.15
CA GLY A 204 9.54 -15.67 -2.52
C GLY A 204 10.00 -16.67 -3.58
N ASP A 205 9.21 -17.72 -3.80
CA ASP A 205 9.48 -18.66 -4.88
C ASP A 205 9.54 -17.95 -6.25
N VAL A 206 10.59 -18.24 -7.02
CA VAL A 206 10.87 -17.62 -8.32
C VAL A 206 9.91 -18.06 -9.42
N TYR A 207 9.27 -19.21 -9.27
CA TYR A 207 8.24 -19.72 -10.19
C TYR A 207 6.86 -19.17 -9.88
N ARG A 208 6.71 -18.51 -8.73
CA ARG A 208 5.42 -18.01 -8.30
C ARG A 208 5.03 -16.73 -9.02
N ARG A 209 3.86 -16.77 -9.69
CA ARG A 209 3.22 -15.60 -10.26
C ARG A 209 2.82 -14.60 -9.15
N PRO A 210 3.03 -13.28 -9.34
CA PRO A 210 2.51 -12.27 -8.41
C PRO A 210 0.99 -12.39 -8.21
N CYS A 211 0.49 -12.11 -7.02
CA CYS A 211 -0.93 -12.31 -6.68
C CYS A 211 -1.77 -11.06 -6.99
N LEU A 212 -3.08 -11.26 -7.21
CA LEU A 212 -4.07 -10.18 -7.25
C LEU A 212 -4.88 -10.26 -5.96
N ILE A 213 -4.76 -9.25 -5.09
CA ILE A 213 -5.38 -9.27 -3.75
C ILE A 213 -6.19 -8.02 -3.39
N SER A 214 -6.11 -6.97 -4.21
CA SER A 214 -6.96 -5.77 -4.05
C SER A 214 -8.44 -6.18 -3.99
N PRO A 215 -9.25 -5.63 -3.06
CA PRO A 215 -8.99 -4.51 -2.16
C PRO A 215 -8.25 -4.85 -0.84
N TYR A 216 -7.94 -6.12 -0.59
CA TYR A 216 -7.33 -6.56 0.66
C TYR A 216 -5.80 -6.62 0.57
N HIS A 217 -5.15 -6.77 1.73
CA HIS A 217 -3.75 -7.17 1.79
C HIS A 217 -3.51 -8.09 2.99
N TYR A 218 -2.53 -8.99 2.84
CA TYR A 218 -2.01 -9.74 3.97
C TYR A 218 -1.07 -8.85 4.77
N ARG A 219 -1.43 -8.58 6.03
CA ARG A 219 -0.68 -7.65 6.90
C ARG A 219 0.77 -8.09 7.09
N LEU A 220 1.02 -9.38 7.29
CA LEU A 220 2.37 -9.91 7.47
C LEU A 220 3.22 -9.73 6.21
N ASP A 221 2.69 -10.07 5.03
CA ASP A 221 3.35 -9.87 3.74
C ASP A 221 3.73 -8.40 3.49
N TRP A 222 2.82 -7.48 3.82
CA TRP A 222 3.05 -6.04 3.69
C TRP A 222 4.16 -5.56 4.63
N LEU A 223 4.11 -5.95 5.91
CA LEU A 223 5.14 -5.63 6.91
C LEU A 223 6.50 -6.21 6.54
N MET A 224 6.53 -7.42 5.98
CA MET A 224 7.76 -8.05 5.50
C MET A 224 8.38 -7.33 4.31
N CYS A 225 7.58 -6.65 3.47
CA CYS A 225 8.13 -5.75 2.46
C CYS A 225 8.74 -4.50 3.10
N TYR A 226 8.05 -3.92 4.10
CA TYR A 226 8.55 -2.73 4.80
C TYR A 226 9.93 -2.99 5.42
N ILE A 227 10.11 -4.14 6.06
CA ILE A 227 11.41 -4.49 6.63
C ILE A 227 12.49 -4.52 5.57
N SER A 228 12.24 -5.23 4.47
CA SER A 228 13.28 -5.41 3.46
C SER A 228 13.70 -4.10 2.79
N VAL A 229 12.77 -3.14 2.72
CA VAL A 229 12.97 -1.85 2.05
C VAL A 229 13.52 -0.78 3.00
N TYR A 230 13.05 -0.75 4.25
CA TYR A 230 13.28 0.37 5.17
C TYR A 230 14.08 0.02 6.43
N THR A 231 14.00 -1.21 6.94
CA THR A 231 14.76 -1.62 8.14
C THR A 231 15.85 -2.60 7.74
N GLN A 232 17.01 -2.03 7.38
CA GLN A 232 18.17 -2.80 6.94
C GLN A 232 18.75 -3.72 8.04
N THR A 233 18.38 -3.51 9.31
CA THR A 233 18.84 -4.31 10.46
C THR A 233 17.66 -4.87 11.25
N TYR A 234 17.77 -6.13 11.67
CA TYR A 234 16.75 -6.82 12.49
C TYR A 234 16.53 -6.18 13.87
N GLU A 235 17.52 -5.44 14.39
CA GLU A 235 17.43 -4.75 15.69
C GLU A 235 16.34 -3.67 15.72
N GLN A 236 16.03 -3.05 14.58
CA GLN A 236 14.95 -2.07 14.46
C GLN A 236 13.58 -2.73 14.28
N SER A 237 13.53 -4.05 14.13
CA SER A 237 12.31 -4.82 13.83
C SER A 237 12.27 -6.10 14.65
N GLU A 238 12.24 -5.94 15.98
CA GLU A 238 12.33 -7.03 16.96
C GLU A 238 11.25 -8.12 16.76
N TRP A 239 10.09 -7.76 16.19
CA TRP A 239 9.02 -8.70 15.88
C TRP A 239 9.43 -9.78 14.86
N VAL A 240 10.48 -9.56 14.05
CA VAL A 240 11.04 -10.57 13.14
C VAL A 240 11.62 -11.75 13.91
N ILE A 241 12.35 -11.46 14.98
CA ILE A 241 12.93 -12.48 15.86
C ILE A 241 11.83 -13.16 16.66
N HIS A 242 10.78 -12.42 17.07
CA HIS A 242 9.60 -13.01 17.68
C HIS A 242 8.94 -14.05 16.76
N ILE A 243 8.76 -13.73 15.47
CA ILE A 243 8.26 -14.69 14.46
C ILE A 243 9.20 -15.87 14.33
N ALA A 244 10.53 -15.66 14.26
CA ALA A 244 11.49 -16.76 14.16
C ALA A 244 11.36 -17.75 15.34
N GLY A 245 11.21 -17.24 16.57
CA GLY A 245 10.95 -18.06 17.76
C GLY A 245 9.65 -18.86 17.66
N ARG A 246 8.58 -18.24 17.16
CA ARG A 246 7.28 -18.89 16.94
C ARG A 246 7.29 -19.93 15.82
N LEU A 247 8.14 -19.75 14.80
CA LEU A 247 8.36 -20.76 13.76
C LEU A 247 9.11 -21.98 14.31
N LEU A 248 10.08 -21.75 15.22
CA LEU A 248 10.81 -22.83 15.89
C LEU A 248 9.91 -23.67 16.81
N SER A 249 8.89 -23.09 17.44
CA SER A 249 7.90 -23.84 18.23
C SER A 249 6.69 -24.34 17.42
N ASN A 250 6.69 -24.14 16.10
CA ASN A 250 5.61 -24.55 15.19
C ASN A 250 4.23 -23.98 15.60
N ASP A 251 4.20 -22.71 16.03
CA ASP A 251 2.99 -22.04 16.51
C ASP A 251 1.94 -21.87 15.41
N SER A 252 0.77 -22.48 15.59
CA SER A 252 -0.34 -22.44 14.63
C SER A 252 -0.80 -21.03 14.24
N THR A 253 -0.66 -20.05 15.15
CA THR A 253 -1.07 -18.65 14.93
C THR A 253 -0.21 -18.02 13.83
N VAL A 254 1.11 -18.17 13.91
CA VAL A 254 2.05 -17.62 12.92
C VAL A 254 1.97 -18.42 11.63
N LEU A 255 1.88 -19.75 11.72
CA LEU A 255 1.79 -20.62 10.55
C LEU A 255 0.53 -20.36 9.72
N SER A 256 -0.58 -19.98 10.34
CA SER A 256 -1.82 -19.62 9.63
C SER A 256 -1.64 -18.42 8.67
N LEU A 257 -0.71 -17.52 8.99
CA LEU A 257 -0.38 -16.33 8.19
C LEU A 257 0.50 -16.67 6.98
N LEU A 258 1.12 -17.85 6.96
CA LEU A 258 1.95 -18.33 5.87
C LEU A 258 1.12 -19.12 4.85
N HIS A 259 1.65 -19.22 3.63
CA HIS A 259 1.07 -20.05 2.57
C HIS A 259 1.56 -21.50 2.66
N HIS A 260 2.86 -21.67 2.85
CA HIS A 260 3.50 -22.97 2.88
C HIS A 260 4.48 -23.05 4.05
N ASN A 261 4.28 -24.05 4.91
CA ASN A 261 5.22 -24.45 5.94
C ASN A 261 5.94 -25.72 5.48
N PRO A 262 7.26 -25.69 5.20
CA PRO A 262 7.98 -26.90 4.81
C PRO A 262 7.93 -27.98 5.89
N PHE A 263 7.84 -27.63 7.17
CA PHE A 263 7.84 -28.58 8.29
C PHE A 263 6.43 -29.07 8.69
N GLN A 264 5.41 -28.81 7.87
CA GLN A 264 4.05 -29.28 8.15
C GLN A 264 4.01 -30.81 8.19
N GLY A 265 3.48 -31.37 9.30
CA GLY A 265 3.45 -32.82 9.52
C GLY A 265 4.81 -33.46 9.80
N ARG A 266 5.87 -32.66 9.96
CA ARG A 266 7.23 -33.09 10.31
C ARG A 266 7.62 -32.53 11.69
N ALA A 267 8.81 -32.89 12.18
CA ALA A 267 9.39 -32.26 13.35
C ALA A 267 9.61 -30.75 13.12
N ALA A 268 9.49 -29.96 14.18
CA ALA A 268 9.79 -28.53 14.13
C ALA A 268 11.27 -28.29 13.78
N PRO A 269 11.60 -27.20 13.07
CA PRO A 269 12.98 -26.90 12.72
C PRO A 269 13.81 -26.65 13.99
N ARG A 270 15.07 -27.12 13.99
CA ARG A 270 16.02 -26.86 15.09
C ARG A 270 16.59 -25.46 15.02
N TRP A 271 16.72 -24.93 13.80
CA TRP A 271 17.25 -23.61 13.53
C TRP A 271 16.39 -22.89 12.51
N VAL A 272 16.22 -21.58 12.71
CA VAL A 272 15.59 -20.67 11.75
C VAL A 272 16.57 -19.54 11.46
N ARG A 273 16.66 -19.14 10.20
CA ARG A 273 17.47 -17.98 9.77
C ARG A 273 16.69 -17.09 8.82
N GLY A 274 17.13 -15.83 8.69
CA GLY A 274 16.63 -14.89 7.70
C GLY A 274 17.69 -14.61 6.67
N GLU A 275 17.40 -14.87 5.40
CA GLU A 275 18.30 -14.60 4.28
C GLU A 275 17.78 -13.44 3.44
N HIS A 276 18.69 -12.56 3.02
CA HIS A 276 18.37 -11.38 2.24
C HIS A 276 18.70 -11.60 0.77
N PHE A 277 17.73 -11.36 -0.09
CA PHE A 277 17.84 -11.58 -1.52
C PHE A 277 17.43 -10.34 -2.30
N ARG A 278 18.13 -10.04 -3.39
CA ARG A 278 17.70 -9.09 -4.40
C ARG A 278 16.81 -9.80 -5.41
N TYR A 279 15.62 -9.27 -5.66
CA TYR A 279 14.67 -9.78 -6.65
C TYR A 279 14.59 -8.85 -7.87
N LYS A 280 14.48 -9.44 -9.06
CA LYS A 280 14.18 -8.78 -10.31
C LYS A 280 13.12 -9.57 -11.05
N PHE A 281 12.25 -8.92 -11.79
CA PHE A 281 11.38 -9.64 -12.71
C PHE A 281 12.21 -10.34 -13.79
N SER A 282 11.81 -11.54 -14.20
CA SER A 282 12.32 -12.15 -15.43
C SER A 282 11.86 -11.35 -16.64
N GLN A 283 12.57 -11.48 -17.77
CA GLN A 283 12.18 -10.82 -19.02
C GLN A 283 11.27 -11.74 -19.82
N PRO A 284 10.09 -11.27 -20.30
CA PRO A 284 9.31 -12.04 -21.27
C PRO A 284 10.18 -12.44 -22.46
N GLY A 285 10.11 -13.70 -22.88
CA GLY A 285 10.95 -14.25 -23.97
C GLY A 285 12.38 -14.63 -23.55
N SER A 286 12.81 -14.36 -22.32
CA SER A 286 14.09 -14.90 -21.82
C SER A 286 14.00 -16.41 -21.54
N SER A 287 15.15 -17.09 -21.53
CA SER A 287 15.24 -18.51 -21.16
C SER A 287 14.65 -18.80 -19.78
N SER A 288 14.82 -17.88 -18.82
CA SER A 288 14.23 -18.02 -17.48
C SER A 288 12.71 -17.92 -17.50
N ALA A 289 12.14 -17.01 -18.28
CA ALA A 289 10.69 -16.90 -18.42
C ALA A 289 10.11 -18.11 -19.18
N ALA A 290 10.83 -18.65 -20.17
CA ALA A 290 10.44 -19.89 -20.86
C ALA A 290 10.42 -21.11 -19.92
N GLN A 291 11.28 -21.12 -18.89
CA GLN A 291 11.24 -22.10 -17.79
C GLN A 291 10.13 -21.84 -16.76
N GLY A 292 9.28 -20.82 -16.96
CA GLY A 292 8.21 -20.46 -16.03
C GLY A 292 8.63 -19.60 -14.83
N LYS A 293 9.87 -19.09 -14.80
CA LYS A 293 10.32 -18.20 -13.72
C LYS A 293 9.74 -16.80 -13.94
N TRP A 294 9.01 -16.30 -12.94
CA TRP A 294 8.54 -14.91 -12.88
C TRP A 294 9.57 -13.98 -12.27
N TRP A 295 10.46 -14.53 -11.46
CA TRP A 295 11.49 -13.79 -10.74
C TRP A 295 12.88 -14.35 -10.97
N LEU A 296 13.86 -13.47 -10.85
CA LEU A 296 15.27 -13.78 -10.71
C LEU A 296 15.69 -13.29 -9.33
N ARG A 297 16.37 -14.14 -8.56
CA ARG A 297 16.86 -13.76 -7.23
C ARG A 297 18.37 -13.94 -7.12
N LYS A 298 19.04 -13.04 -6.40
CA LYS A 298 20.46 -13.14 -6.05
C LYS A 298 20.60 -12.94 -4.54
N ARG A 299 21.28 -13.85 -3.86
CA ARG A 299 21.58 -13.71 -2.42
C ARG A 299 22.49 -12.50 -2.20
N ILE A 300 22.10 -11.65 -1.26
CA ILE A 300 22.89 -10.49 -0.80
C ILE A 300 23.72 -10.91 0.41
N GLY A 301 23.09 -11.56 1.39
CA GLY A 301 23.71 -11.98 2.65
C GLY A 301 22.66 -12.39 3.68
N ALA A 302 23.10 -12.71 4.90
CA ALA A 302 22.19 -13.02 6.00
C ALA A 302 21.52 -11.74 6.54
N TYR A 303 20.22 -11.78 6.75
CA TYR A 303 19.47 -10.71 7.43
C TYR A 303 19.55 -10.87 8.96
N PHE A 304 19.39 -12.10 9.47
CA PHE A 304 19.74 -12.47 10.85
C PHE A 304 20.35 -13.89 10.88
N PRO A 305 21.26 -14.18 11.81
CA PRO A 305 21.96 -15.46 11.87
C PRO A 305 21.01 -16.63 12.20
N PRO A 306 21.43 -17.90 12.01
CA PRO A 306 20.71 -19.04 12.55
C PRO A 306 20.44 -18.90 14.05
N VAL A 307 19.17 -18.95 14.44
CA VAL A 307 18.72 -18.92 15.84
C VAL A 307 17.99 -20.22 16.18
N ASN A 308 18.10 -20.62 17.45
CA ASN A 308 17.39 -21.76 18.04
C ASN A 308 16.60 -21.31 19.28
N LEU A 309 15.74 -22.18 19.82
CA LEU A 309 14.90 -21.83 20.97
C LEU A 309 15.71 -21.50 22.22
N GLU A 310 16.78 -22.25 22.48
CA GLU A 310 17.63 -22.03 23.67
C GLU A 310 18.32 -20.67 23.63
N GLY A 311 18.90 -20.29 22.49
CA GLY A 311 19.56 -19.00 22.30
C GLY A 311 18.60 -17.82 22.34
N LEU A 312 17.34 -18.02 21.94
CA LEU A 312 16.32 -16.97 21.99
C LEU A 312 15.70 -16.78 23.38
N ARG A 313 15.90 -17.71 24.33
CA ARG A 313 15.29 -17.66 25.67
C ARG A 313 15.57 -16.34 26.39
N GLY A 314 16.84 -15.94 26.46
CA GLY A 314 17.23 -14.69 27.12
C GLY A 314 16.68 -13.44 26.41
N TYR A 315 16.61 -13.47 25.08
CA TYR A 315 16.04 -12.38 24.29
C TYR A 315 14.55 -12.19 24.58
N PHE A 316 13.76 -13.27 24.58
CA PHE A 316 12.33 -13.23 24.89
C PHE A 316 12.06 -12.78 26.33
N GLN A 317 12.86 -13.26 27.30
CA GLN A 317 12.75 -12.84 28.69
C GLN A 317 13.01 -11.34 28.87
N SER A 318 14.05 -10.79 28.24
CA SER A 318 14.36 -9.35 28.32
C SER A 318 13.25 -8.43 27.79
N ARG A 319 12.34 -8.96 26.96
CA ARG A 319 11.23 -8.23 26.35
C ARG A 319 9.87 -8.56 26.96
N ASN A 320 9.85 -9.35 28.04
CA ASN A 320 8.63 -9.87 28.67
C ASN A 320 7.70 -10.56 27.67
N TRP A 321 8.27 -11.24 26.66
CA TRP A 321 7.50 -12.03 25.71
C TRP A 321 7.31 -13.45 26.22
N PRO A 322 6.12 -14.05 26.00
CA PRO A 322 5.93 -15.46 26.33
C PRO A 322 6.89 -16.30 25.52
N HIS A 323 7.69 -17.11 26.21
CA HIS A 323 8.61 -18.04 25.56
C HIS A 323 7.80 -18.97 24.64
N PRO A 324 8.22 -19.15 23.37
CA PRO A 324 7.52 -20.01 22.43
C PRO A 324 7.52 -21.48 22.84
#